data_AF-A0A089IM96-F1
#
_entry.id   AF-A0A089IM96-F1
#
_cell.length_a   1.000
_cell.length_b   1.000
_cell.length_c   1.000
_cell.angle_alpha   90.00
_cell.angle_beta   90.00
_cell.angle_gamma   90.00
#
_symmetry.space_group_name_H-M   'P 1'
#
loop_
_entity.id
_entity.type
_entity.pdbx_description
1 polymer ?
#
loop_
_entity_poly.entity_id
_entity_poly.type
_entity_poly.pdbx_seq_one_letter_code
_entity_poly.pdbx_strand_id
1 'polypeptide(L)'
;MNYLGSLRLNQEGKQKQVEDILERNKAQPVGHRYIDIITDSRYIRNLVFELTQVGIAINGVTWWCHCTDENRSLYGCPHGMGGPQSIHFEGWFSEMGVDYESSDLPDGIYEKLEQGNISPTEITSINESILVYTNQFKEDERFSPCFVPAIWLNVPKEWRRLR
;
A
#
# COMPACT_ATOMS: atom_id res chain seq x y z
N MET A 1 16.13 -12.62 -16.23
CA MET A 1 16.12 -12.75 -14.76
C MET A 1 14.75 -12.30 -14.32
N ASN A 2 14.01 -13.15 -13.60
CA ASN A 2 12.65 -12.81 -13.22
C ASN A 2 12.60 -11.60 -12.28
N TYR A 3 11.43 -10.99 -12.16
CA TYR A 3 11.21 -9.76 -11.40
C TYR A 3 11.76 -9.86 -9.97
N LEU A 4 11.33 -10.86 -9.19
CA LEU A 4 11.81 -11.04 -7.81
C LEU A 4 13.31 -11.34 -7.73
N GLY A 5 13.88 -12.06 -8.70
CA GLY A 5 15.31 -12.30 -8.80
C GLY A 5 16.10 -11.01 -8.98
N SER A 6 15.57 -10.06 -9.76
CA SER A 6 16.21 -8.76 -9.96
C SER A 6 16.23 -7.92 -8.67
N LEU A 7 15.19 -8.01 -7.84
CA LEU A 7 15.13 -7.33 -6.55
C LEU A 7 16.14 -7.91 -5.55
N ARG A 8 16.36 -9.23 -5.58
CA ARG A 8 17.33 -9.90 -4.71
C ARG A 8 18.79 -9.50 -4.97
N LEU A 9 19.15 -9.17 -6.21
CA LEU A 9 20.53 -8.81 -6.57
C LEU A 9 21.07 -7.59 -5.80
N ASN A 10 20.21 -6.62 -5.50
CA ASN A 10 20.56 -5.43 -4.74
C ASN A 10 19.50 -5.17 -3.66
N GLN A 11 19.25 -6.20 -2.84
CA GLN A 11 18.21 -6.16 -1.84
C GLN A 11 18.36 -4.97 -0.89
N GLU A 12 19.52 -4.77 -0.27
CA GLU A 12 19.72 -3.69 0.70
C GLU A 12 19.50 -2.31 0.09
N GLY A 13 20.06 -2.07 -1.10
CA GLY A 13 19.89 -0.82 -1.82
C GLY A 13 18.43 -0.55 -2.18
N LYS A 14 17.71 -1.58 -2.64
CA LYS A 14 16.27 -1.47 -2.97
C LYS A 14 15.40 -1.27 -1.73
N GLN A 15 15.66 -2.00 -0.66
CA GLN A 15 14.94 -1.84 0.61
C GLN A 15 15.14 -0.43 1.17
N LYS A 16 16.36 0.11 1.12
CA LYS A 16 16.62 1.50 1.52
C LYS A 16 15.85 2.51 0.66
N GLN A 17 15.83 2.32 -0.66
CA GLN A 17 15.03 3.16 -1.55
C GLN A 17 13.55 3.12 -1.20
N VAL A 18 13.00 1.92 -0.96
CA VAL A 18 11.60 1.75 -0.55
C VAL A 18 11.35 2.47 0.76
N GLU A 19 12.13 2.20 1.80
CA GLU A 19 11.98 2.85 3.10
C GLU A 19 12.01 4.39 2.94
N ASP A 20 12.98 4.96 2.22
CA ASP A 20 13.08 6.40 2.00
C ASP A 20 11.83 6.98 1.30
N ILE A 21 11.26 6.24 0.34
CA ILE A 21 9.99 6.58 -0.32
C ILE A 21 8.83 6.56 0.69
N LEU A 22 8.75 5.53 1.53
CA LEU A 22 7.69 5.41 2.53
C LEU A 22 7.68 6.61 3.48
N GLU A 23 8.84 6.99 3.99
CA GLU A 23 8.99 8.14 4.91
C GLU A 23 8.56 9.46 4.27
N ARG A 24 9.04 9.75 3.05
CA ARG A 24 8.66 10.98 2.33
C ARG A 24 7.16 11.08 2.08
N ASN A 25 6.51 9.94 1.91
CA ASN A 25 5.08 9.84 1.62
C ASN A 25 4.24 9.51 2.86
N LYS A 26 4.82 9.62 4.07
CA LYS A 26 4.13 9.37 5.34
C LYS A 26 3.37 8.03 5.35
N ALA A 27 4.02 7.01 4.80
CA ALA A 27 3.44 5.70 4.61
C ALA A 27 4.04 4.74 5.65
N GLN A 28 3.19 4.11 6.45
CA GLN A 28 3.62 3.23 7.54
C GLN A 28 3.19 1.79 7.28
N PRO A 29 4.14 0.84 7.18
CA PRO A 29 3.81 -0.58 7.16
C PRO A 29 3.29 -1.08 8.50
N VAL A 30 2.32 -1.99 8.48
CA VAL A 30 1.94 -2.76 9.67
C VAL A 30 2.94 -3.90 9.86
N GLY A 31 3.73 -3.84 10.95
CA GLY A 31 4.71 -4.86 11.30
C GLY A 31 6.04 -4.76 10.54
N HIS A 32 6.66 -5.91 10.27
CA HIS A 32 8.05 -6.00 9.77
C HIS A 32 8.19 -6.36 8.28
N ARG A 33 7.08 -6.40 7.55
CA ARG A 33 7.05 -6.68 6.10
C ARG A 33 6.58 -5.44 5.33
N TYR A 34 6.60 -5.52 4.01
CA TYR A 34 6.11 -4.48 3.11
C TYR A 34 4.66 -4.76 2.65
N ILE A 35 3.79 -5.01 3.63
CA ILE A 35 2.34 -5.21 3.45
C ILE A 35 1.59 -4.25 4.36
N ASP A 36 0.32 -4.00 4.06
CA ASP A 36 -0.52 -3.04 4.78
C ASP A 36 0.24 -1.73 5.03
N ILE A 37 0.79 -1.15 3.97
CA ILE A 37 1.52 0.12 4.05
C ILE A 37 0.50 1.25 3.99
N ILE A 38 0.04 1.69 5.16
CA ILE A 38 -1.02 2.67 5.35
C ILE A 38 -0.49 4.06 5.02
N THR A 39 -1.20 4.81 4.18
CA THR A 39 -0.90 6.23 3.93
C THR A 39 -2.18 7.03 3.75
N ASP A 40 -2.14 8.31 4.07
CA ASP A 40 -3.27 9.20 3.83
C ASP A 40 -3.50 9.39 2.31
N SER A 41 -4.77 9.48 1.90
CA SER A 41 -5.21 9.62 0.52
C SER A 41 -4.54 10.78 -0.25
N ARG A 42 -4.00 11.79 0.43
CA ARG A 42 -3.25 12.90 -0.19
C ARG A 42 -1.87 12.48 -0.71
N TYR A 43 -1.27 11.42 -0.14
CA TYR A 43 0.08 10.98 -0.48
C TYR A 43 0.12 9.76 -1.41
N ILE A 44 -0.98 9.00 -1.51
CA ILE A 44 -1.02 7.74 -2.29
C ILE A 44 -0.53 7.90 -3.73
N ARG A 45 -0.89 9.00 -4.42
CA ARG A 45 -0.46 9.25 -5.80
C ARG A 45 1.07 9.36 -5.91
N ASN A 46 1.69 10.12 -5.01
CA ASN A 46 3.14 10.32 -5.03
C ASN A 46 3.89 9.06 -4.55
N LEU A 47 3.33 8.35 -3.55
CA LEU A 47 3.85 7.06 -3.09
C LEU A 47 3.91 6.05 -4.25
N VAL A 48 2.80 5.85 -4.95
CA VAL A 48 2.72 4.94 -6.09
C VAL A 48 3.68 5.36 -7.20
N PHE A 49 3.73 6.66 -7.52
CA PHE A 49 4.65 7.19 -8.52
C PHE A 49 6.12 6.88 -8.18
N GLU A 50 6.57 7.19 -6.98
CA GLU A 50 7.97 6.96 -6.57
C GLU A 50 8.33 5.47 -6.52
N LEU A 51 7.42 4.61 -6.04
CA LEU A 51 7.60 3.15 -6.06
C LEU A 51 7.73 2.61 -7.49
N THR A 52 6.92 3.11 -8.42
CA THR A 52 7.02 2.79 -9.85
C THR A 52 8.39 3.17 -10.41
N GLN A 53 8.92 4.37 -10.09
CA GLN A 53 10.22 4.83 -10.59
C GLN A 53 11.38 3.94 -10.13
N VAL A 54 11.28 3.32 -8.95
CA VAL A 54 12.29 2.38 -8.46
C VAL A 54 11.99 0.92 -8.85
N GLY A 55 10.95 0.69 -9.67
CA GLY A 55 10.61 -0.62 -10.21
C GLY A 55 10.00 -1.56 -9.17
N ILE A 56 9.17 -1.04 -8.27
CA ILE A 56 8.44 -1.83 -7.28
C ILE A 56 6.97 -1.91 -7.69
N ALA A 57 6.49 -3.13 -7.93
CA ALA A 57 5.08 -3.40 -8.20
C ALA A 57 4.27 -3.48 -6.89
N ILE A 58 3.03 -3.01 -6.95
CA ILE A 58 2.04 -3.11 -5.87
C ILE A 58 1.07 -4.24 -6.24
N ASN A 59 0.89 -5.21 -5.34
CA ASN A 59 0.03 -6.37 -5.60
C ASN A 59 -1.35 -6.31 -4.94
N GLY A 60 -1.60 -5.31 -4.11
CA GLY A 60 -2.94 -5.09 -3.62
C GLY A 60 -3.13 -3.82 -2.80
N VAL A 61 -4.39 -3.52 -2.53
CA VAL A 61 -4.83 -2.45 -1.63
C VAL A 61 -5.90 -2.96 -0.69
N THR A 62 -5.74 -2.62 0.59
CA THR A 62 -6.75 -2.75 1.64
C THR A 62 -7.13 -1.36 2.17
N TRP A 63 -8.25 -1.27 2.89
CA TRP A 63 -8.73 -0.01 3.48
C TRP A 63 -8.69 -0.04 5.00
N TRP A 64 -8.33 1.11 5.56
CA TRP A 64 -8.19 1.34 6.98
C TRP A 64 -8.94 2.62 7.37
N CYS A 65 -9.39 2.70 8.62
CA CYS A 65 -9.99 3.91 9.18
C CYS A 65 -8.95 4.68 9.99
N HIS A 66 -8.78 5.97 9.69
CA HIS A 66 -7.99 6.90 10.48
C HIS A 66 -8.83 7.43 11.64
N CYS A 67 -8.60 6.86 12.82
CA CYS A 67 -9.35 7.10 14.04
C CYS A 67 -8.72 8.25 14.84
N THR A 68 -9.29 9.45 14.69
CA THR A 68 -9.01 10.62 15.53
C THR A 68 -10.27 10.99 16.33
N ASP A 69 -10.13 11.85 17.34
CA ASP A 69 -11.28 12.39 18.07
C ASP A 69 -12.22 13.18 17.13
N GLU A 70 -11.64 13.92 16.18
CA GLU A 70 -12.36 14.64 15.13
C GLU A 70 -13.14 13.68 14.21
N ASN A 71 -12.47 12.66 13.65
CA ASN A 71 -13.11 11.69 12.77
C ASN A 71 -14.17 10.86 13.50
N ARG A 72 -13.98 10.57 14.79
CA ARG A 72 -15.04 9.98 15.63
C ARG A 72 -16.27 10.89 15.69
N SER A 73 -16.08 12.19 15.89
CA SER A 73 -17.20 13.13 15.97
C SER A 73 -17.89 13.36 14.62
N LEU A 74 -17.14 13.37 13.52
CA LEU A 74 -17.67 13.66 12.18
C LEU A 74 -18.24 12.42 11.48
N TYR A 75 -17.60 11.27 11.67
CA TYR A 75 -17.84 10.08 10.84
C TYR A 75 -18.18 8.83 11.65
N GLY A 76 -18.05 8.84 12.99
CA GLY A 76 -18.43 7.70 13.83
C GLY A 76 -17.34 6.65 14.05
N CYS A 77 -16.06 7.00 13.84
CA CYS A 77 -14.93 6.09 14.08
C CYS A 77 -14.88 5.55 15.54
N PRO A 78 -14.27 4.36 15.77
CA PRO A 78 -13.64 3.47 14.81
C PRO A 78 -14.66 2.65 14.01
N HIS A 79 -14.32 2.35 12.75
CA HIS A 79 -15.15 1.52 11.88
C HIS A 79 -14.66 0.08 11.73
N GLY A 80 -13.52 -0.27 12.34
CA GLY A 80 -12.81 -1.52 12.07
C GLY A 80 -12.37 -2.27 13.33
N MET A 81 -11.41 -3.18 13.16
CA MET A 81 -10.98 -4.16 14.17
C MET A 81 -9.76 -3.76 15.01
N GLY A 82 -9.33 -2.49 14.94
CA GLY A 82 -8.12 -1.99 15.59
C GLY A 82 -6.88 -2.04 14.69
N GLY A 83 -5.76 -1.54 15.20
CA GLY A 83 -4.54 -1.36 14.42
C GLY A 83 -3.49 -0.52 15.14
N PRO A 84 -2.38 -0.18 14.49
CA PRO A 84 -1.30 0.58 15.09
C PRO A 84 -1.67 2.07 15.26
N GLN A 85 -1.03 2.72 16.22
CA GLN A 85 -1.02 4.18 16.28
C GLN A 85 -0.30 4.72 15.04
N SER A 86 -0.75 5.87 14.51
CA SER A 86 -0.01 6.51 13.43
C SER A 86 1.30 7.11 13.95
N ILE A 87 2.39 6.93 13.18
CA ILE A 87 3.68 7.57 13.46
C ILE A 87 3.83 8.92 12.74
N HIS A 88 2.93 9.22 11.79
CA HIS A 88 2.98 10.43 10.96
C HIS A 88 1.83 11.40 11.20
N PHE A 89 0.73 10.92 11.78
CA PHE A 89 -0.48 11.69 12.04
C PHE A 89 -0.96 11.43 13.47
N GLU A 90 -1.83 12.30 13.98
CA GLU A 90 -2.49 12.05 15.26
C GLU A 90 -3.48 10.88 15.11
N GLY A 91 -3.66 10.08 16.17
CA GLY A 91 -4.68 9.04 16.25
C GLY A 91 -4.18 7.64 15.86
N TRP A 92 -5.14 6.75 15.66
CA TRP A 92 -4.92 5.32 15.42
C TRP A 92 -5.42 4.92 14.04
N PHE A 93 -4.90 3.82 13.50
CA PHE A 93 -5.52 3.16 12.37
C PHE A 93 -6.33 1.96 12.84
N SER A 94 -7.39 1.64 12.11
CA SER A 94 -8.23 0.48 12.37
C SER A 94 -8.54 -0.24 11.06
N GLU A 95 -8.23 -1.53 10.98
CA GLU A 95 -8.45 -2.34 9.78
C GLU A 95 -9.95 -2.50 9.52
N MET A 96 -10.40 -2.25 8.29
CA MET A 96 -11.83 -2.30 7.95
C MET A 96 -12.37 -3.74 7.80
N GLY A 97 -11.50 -4.73 7.62
CA GLY A 97 -11.86 -6.15 7.44
C GLY A 97 -12.37 -6.49 6.03
N VAL A 98 -12.70 -7.77 5.83
CA VAL A 98 -13.02 -8.36 4.51
C VAL A 98 -14.32 -7.86 3.87
N ASP A 99 -15.20 -7.24 4.65
CA ASP A 99 -16.46 -6.68 4.16
C ASP A 99 -16.25 -5.38 3.36
N TYR A 100 -15.06 -4.79 3.49
CA TYR A 100 -14.62 -3.67 2.68
C TYR A 100 -13.80 -4.19 1.52
N GLU A 101 -14.06 -3.63 0.35
CA GLU A 101 -13.44 -4.08 -0.89
C GLU A 101 -11.92 -4.00 -0.78
N SER A 102 -11.24 -5.12 -0.97
CA SER A 102 -9.81 -5.13 -1.28
C SER A 102 -9.64 -5.27 -2.79
N SER A 103 -8.59 -4.67 -3.33
CA SER A 103 -8.21 -4.91 -4.72
C SER A 103 -6.91 -5.70 -4.71
N ASP A 104 -6.99 -6.95 -5.16
CA ASP A 104 -5.84 -7.78 -5.46
C ASP A 104 -5.56 -7.77 -6.97
N LEU A 105 -4.31 -8.05 -7.35
CA LEU A 105 -4.00 -8.25 -8.76
C LEU A 105 -4.70 -9.49 -9.32
N PRO A 106 -5.14 -9.44 -10.60
CA PRO A 106 -5.59 -10.63 -11.31
C PRO A 106 -4.52 -11.73 -11.30
N ASP A 107 -4.94 -13.00 -11.16
CA ASP A 107 -4.05 -14.16 -11.02
C ASP A 107 -2.93 -14.20 -12.06
N GLY A 108 -3.24 -13.97 -13.33
CA GLY A 108 -2.24 -14.00 -14.41
C GLY A 108 -1.17 -12.91 -14.30
N ILE A 109 -1.51 -11.75 -13.73
CA ILE A 109 -0.53 -10.68 -13.46
C ILE A 109 0.31 -11.05 -12.23
N TYR A 110 -0.34 -11.56 -11.18
CA TYR A 110 0.35 -11.99 -9.96
C TYR A 110 1.37 -13.11 -10.25
N GLU A 111 0.97 -14.14 -10.99
CA GLU A 111 1.88 -15.23 -11.43
C GLU A 111 3.07 -14.70 -12.22
N LYS A 112 2.84 -13.70 -13.09
CA LYS A 112 3.90 -13.06 -13.87
C LYS A 112 4.89 -12.30 -12.98
N LEU A 113 4.43 -11.65 -11.92
CA LEU A 113 5.32 -11.02 -10.94
C LEU A 113 6.13 -12.06 -10.15
N GLU A 114 5.51 -13.17 -9.76
CA GLU A 114 6.18 -14.20 -8.96
C GLU A 114 7.24 -14.99 -9.74
N GLN A 115 6.96 -15.30 -11.01
CA GLN A 115 7.74 -16.27 -11.78
C GLN A 115 8.36 -15.70 -13.06
N GLY A 116 7.79 -14.61 -13.59
CA GLY A 116 8.10 -14.08 -14.92
C GLY A 116 9.07 -12.91 -14.94
N ASN A 117 9.40 -12.48 -16.16
CA ASN A 117 10.03 -11.18 -16.38
C ASN A 117 8.91 -10.15 -16.55
N ILE A 118 9.10 -8.98 -15.94
CA ILE A 118 8.20 -7.84 -16.08
C ILE A 118 8.99 -6.64 -16.57
N SER A 119 8.44 -5.91 -17.53
CA SER A 119 9.02 -4.67 -18.02
C SER A 119 8.66 -3.50 -17.11
N PRO A 120 9.47 -2.41 -17.12
CA PRO A 120 9.12 -1.18 -16.40
C PRO A 120 7.74 -0.62 -16.78
N THR A 121 7.36 -0.69 -18.06
CA THR A 121 6.05 -0.23 -18.54
C THR A 121 4.90 -1.05 -17.96
N GLU A 122 5.10 -2.35 -17.76
CA GLU A 122 4.08 -3.20 -17.12
C GLU A 122 3.96 -2.90 -15.63
N ILE A 123 5.06 -2.63 -14.92
CA ILE A 123 5.01 -2.15 -13.53
C ILE A 123 4.21 -0.85 -13.46
N THR A 124 4.44 0.09 -14.39
CA THR A 124 3.65 1.33 -14.47
C THR A 124 2.16 1.03 -14.62
N SER A 125 1.76 0.19 -15.57
CA SER A 125 0.34 -0.14 -15.78
C SER A 125 -0.30 -0.84 -14.58
N ILE A 126 0.43 -1.73 -13.90
CA ILE A 126 -0.02 -2.38 -12.66
C ILE A 126 -0.25 -1.33 -11.57
N ASN A 127 0.72 -0.46 -11.34
CA ASN A 127 0.63 0.54 -10.28
C ASN A 127 -0.42 1.63 -10.60
N GLU A 128 -0.64 1.94 -11.89
CA GLU A 128 -1.72 2.83 -12.32
C GLU A 128 -3.11 2.24 -12.06
N SER A 129 -3.31 0.93 -12.21
CA SER A 129 -4.61 0.29 -11.90
C SER A 129 -4.96 0.41 -10.42
N ILE A 130 -3.96 0.39 -9.53
CA ILE A 130 -4.12 0.67 -8.10
C ILE A 130 -4.63 2.10 -7.86
N LEU A 131 -4.11 3.09 -8.59
CA LEU A 131 -4.61 4.47 -8.50
C LEU A 131 -6.03 4.62 -9.07
N VAL A 132 -6.37 3.89 -10.12
CA VAL A 132 -7.73 3.87 -10.67
C VAL A 132 -8.69 3.31 -9.62
N TYR A 133 -8.38 2.13 -9.07
CA TYR A 133 -9.17 1.48 -8.04
C TYR A 133 -9.36 2.37 -6.81
N THR A 134 -8.27 2.93 -6.25
CA THR A 134 -8.35 3.79 -5.06
C THR A 134 -9.17 5.06 -5.27
N ASN A 135 -9.29 5.56 -6.50
CA ASN A 135 -10.18 6.66 -6.80
C ASN A 135 -11.62 6.21 -7.02
N GLN A 136 -11.85 5.06 -7.66
CA GLN A 136 -13.18 4.50 -7.83
C GLN A 136 -13.86 4.17 -6.49
N PHE A 137 -13.11 3.59 -5.55
CA PHE A 137 -13.64 3.26 -4.24
C PHE A 137 -14.12 4.47 -3.43
N LYS A 138 -13.61 5.67 -3.70
CA LYS A 138 -14.08 6.91 -3.03
C LYS A 138 -15.51 7.28 -3.42
N GLU A 139 -15.99 6.76 -4.53
CA GLU A 139 -17.36 6.94 -5.01
C GLU A 139 -18.30 5.82 -4.53
N ASP A 140 -17.79 4.81 -3.83
CA ASP A 140 -18.57 3.72 -3.24
C ASP A 140 -19.43 4.24 -2.07
N GLU A 141 -20.66 3.75 -1.93
CA GLU A 141 -21.58 4.17 -0.87
C GLU A 141 -21.09 3.86 0.55
N ARG A 142 -20.22 2.86 0.69
CA ARG A 142 -19.61 2.47 1.96
C ARG A 142 -18.44 3.37 2.34
N PHE A 143 -17.92 4.18 1.42
CA PHE A 143 -16.76 5.02 1.66
C PHE A 143 -17.06 6.10 2.71
N SER A 144 -16.11 6.29 3.62
CA SER A 144 -16.10 7.39 4.57
C SER A 144 -14.83 8.23 4.37
N PRO A 145 -14.88 9.57 4.52
CA PRO A 145 -13.69 10.42 4.40
C PRO A 145 -12.56 10.09 5.40
N CYS A 146 -12.86 9.37 6.48
CA CYS A 146 -11.85 8.87 7.41
C CYS A 146 -11.08 7.65 6.88
N PHE A 147 -11.45 7.08 5.73
CA PHE A 147 -10.78 5.93 5.17
C PHE A 147 -9.49 6.31 4.45
N VAL A 148 -8.47 5.48 4.67
CA VAL A 148 -7.15 5.62 4.12
C VAL A 148 -6.71 4.30 3.48
N PRO A 149 -6.03 4.34 2.32
CA PRO A 149 -5.55 3.14 1.66
C PRO A 149 -4.31 2.57 2.37
N ALA A 150 -4.16 1.25 2.27
CA ALA A 150 -2.93 0.57 2.61
C ALA A 150 -2.50 -0.34 1.46
N ILE A 151 -1.26 -0.18 0.98
CA ILE A 151 -0.76 -0.88 -0.20
C ILE A 151 0.12 -2.07 0.18
N TRP A 152 0.13 -3.09 -0.68
CA TRP A 152 0.95 -4.29 -0.52
C TRP A 152 2.00 -4.32 -1.64
N LEU A 153 3.29 -4.40 -1.28
CA LEU A 153 4.36 -4.43 -2.27
C LEU A 153 4.62 -5.88 -2.71
N ASN A 154 4.73 -6.11 -4.01
CA ASN A 154 5.20 -7.40 -4.53
C ASN A 154 6.73 -7.44 -4.48
N VAL A 155 7.25 -7.89 -3.35
CA VAL A 155 8.69 -8.02 -3.08
C VAL A 155 9.01 -9.43 -2.56
N PRO A 156 10.28 -9.87 -2.59
CA PRO A 156 10.65 -11.20 -2.06
C PRO A 156 10.13 -11.42 -0.64
N LYS A 157 9.54 -12.59 -0.37
CA LYS A 157 8.86 -12.92 0.91
C LYS A 157 9.78 -12.84 2.14
N GLU A 158 11.07 -13.02 1.93
CA GLU A 158 12.13 -12.92 2.91
C GLU A 158 12.52 -11.48 3.27
N TRP A 159 12.06 -10.48 2.52
CA TRP A 159 12.35 -9.07 2.83
C TRP A 159 11.73 -8.68 4.17
N ARG A 160 12.60 -8.19 5.05
CA ARG A 160 12.25 -7.53 6.31
C ARG A 160 12.54 -6.05 6.20
N ARG A 161 11.70 -5.24 6.84
CA ARG A 161 11.95 -3.80 6.96
C ARG A 161 13.28 -3.53 7.64
N LEU A 162 13.92 -2.43 7.23
CA LEU A 162 15.20 -2.00 7.82
C LEU A 162 14.99 -1.13 9.07
N ARG A 163 13.78 -0.60 9.27
CA ARG A 163 13.37 0.27 10.36
C ARG A 163 11.92 0.03 10.74
#